data_AF-A0AAW0K7S0-F1
#
_entry.id   AF-A0AAW0K7S0-F1
#
_cell.length_a   1.000
_cell.length_b   1.000
_cell.length_c   1.000
_cell.angle_alpha   90.00
_cell.angle_beta   90.00
_cell.angle_gamma   90.00
#
_symmetry.space_group_name_H-M   'P 1'
#
loop_
_entity.id
_entity.type
_entity.pdbx_description
1 polymer ?
#
loop_
_entity_poly.entity_id
_entity_poly.type
_entity_poly.pdbx_seq_one_letter_code
_entity_poly.pdbx_strand_id
1 'polypeptide(L)'
;MATTLPMSDTKSLGGEFAYGSGHVNPVAAVRPGVVYEALKEDYIIMFVTLAIMQRNFQVLSGDNNTTTCPKLPVSASPKDLNYPSMAAEVSPKSLSM
;
A
#
# COMPACT_ATOMS: atom_id res chain seq x y z
N MET A 1 7.29 -6.74 -5.88
CA MET A 1 6.03 -7.42 -5.60
C MET A 1 6.30 -8.90 -5.82
N ALA A 2 6.55 -9.62 -4.73
CA ALA A 2 6.91 -11.04 -4.58
C ALA A 2 8.06 -11.65 -5.42
N THR A 3 8.11 -11.46 -6.74
CA THR A 3 9.01 -12.22 -7.64
C THR A 3 10.03 -11.38 -8.39
N THR A 4 10.10 -10.07 -8.11
CA THR A 4 11.01 -9.13 -8.76
C THR A 4 12.48 -9.44 -8.47
N LEU A 5 13.37 -9.06 -9.38
CA LEU A 5 14.81 -9.07 -9.14
C LEU A 5 15.21 -7.81 -8.36
N PRO A 6 16.02 -7.93 -7.29
CA PRO A 6 16.44 -6.76 -6.52
C PRO A 6 17.28 -5.81 -7.38
N MET A 7 17.01 -4.51 -7.26
CA MET A 7 17.81 -3.46 -7.91
C MET A 7 18.89 -2.93 -6.95
N SER A 8 19.97 -2.42 -7.51
CA SER A 8 21.10 -1.92 -6.71
C SER A 8 20.87 -0.49 -6.23
N ASP A 9 20.98 -0.28 -4.92
CA ASP A 9 20.88 1.05 -4.28
C ASP A 9 21.99 2.02 -4.70
N THR A 10 23.12 1.50 -5.14
CA THR A 10 24.25 2.31 -5.63
C THR A 10 23.94 3.03 -6.93
N LYS A 11 22.92 2.58 -7.69
CA LYS A 11 22.55 3.15 -8.99
C LYS A 11 21.35 4.08 -8.91
N SER A 12 20.64 4.12 -7.77
CA SER A 12 19.50 5.01 -7.56
C SER A 12 19.40 5.42 -6.09
N LEU A 13 19.65 6.70 -5.82
CA LEU A 13 19.55 7.30 -4.49
C LEU A 13 18.13 7.24 -3.88
N GLY A 14 17.10 6.99 -4.69
CA GLY A 14 15.71 6.89 -4.25
C GLY A 14 15.29 5.52 -3.70
N GLY A 15 16.14 4.48 -3.80
CA GLY A 15 15.83 3.14 -3.27
C GLY A 15 14.45 2.62 -3.68
N GLU A 16 13.68 2.12 -2.71
CA GLU A 16 12.32 1.61 -2.89
C GLU A 16 11.35 2.68 -3.40
N PHE A 17 11.60 3.97 -3.14
CA PHE A 17 10.79 5.06 -3.71
C PHE A 17 11.08 5.29 -5.21
N ALA A 18 12.21 4.81 -5.73
CA ALA A 18 12.54 4.90 -7.15
C ALA A 18 12.07 3.66 -7.95
N TYR A 19 12.22 2.47 -7.37
CA TYR A 19 11.99 1.21 -8.12
C TYR A 19 11.06 0.21 -7.41
N GLY A 20 10.44 0.58 -6.29
CA GLY A 20 9.58 -0.32 -5.51
C GLY A 20 10.35 -1.55 -5.04
N SER A 21 9.88 -2.74 -5.42
CA SER A 21 10.56 -3.99 -5.07
C SER A 21 11.64 -4.45 -6.05
N GLY A 22 11.89 -3.68 -7.13
CA GLY A 22 12.94 -3.97 -8.10
C GLY A 22 12.43 -4.30 -9.51
N HIS A 23 13.30 -4.91 -10.31
CA HIS A 23 13.08 -5.16 -11.73
C HIS A 23 12.13 -6.33 -11.97
N VAL A 24 11.25 -6.21 -12.97
CA VAL A 24 10.25 -7.24 -13.27
C VAL A 24 10.90 -8.57 -13.68
N ASN A 25 10.38 -9.70 -13.17
CA ASN A 25 10.74 -11.05 -13.60
C ASN A 25 9.49 -11.78 -14.12
N PRO A 26 9.24 -11.75 -15.44
CA PRO A 26 8.04 -12.34 -16.01
C PRO A 26 7.94 -13.85 -15.78
N VAL A 27 9.07 -14.56 -15.85
CA VAL A 27 9.11 -16.03 -15.72
C VAL A 27 8.70 -16.45 -14.31
N ALA A 28 9.26 -15.80 -13.28
CA ALA A 28 8.92 -16.10 -11.90
C ALA A 28 7.50 -15.64 -11.54
N ALA A 29 7.00 -14.55 -12.15
CA ALA A 29 5.64 -14.03 -11.91
C ALA A 29 4.53 -15.01 -12.32
N VAL A 30 4.78 -15.97 -13.22
CA VAL A 30 3.79 -17.01 -13.60
C VAL A 30 3.45 -17.91 -12.41
N ARG A 31 4.41 -18.15 -11.51
CA ARG A 31 4.25 -19.03 -10.34
C ARG A 31 4.92 -18.42 -9.11
N PRO A 32 4.30 -17.40 -8.49
CA PRO A 32 4.91 -16.62 -7.41
C PRO A 32 4.98 -17.35 -6.07
N GLY A 33 4.35 -18.53 -5.95
CA GLY A 33 4.23 -19.29 -4.70
C GLY A 33 3.16 -18.71 -3.77
N VAL A 34 3.26 -17.42 -3.43
CA VAL A 34 2.29 -16.70 -2.60
C VAL A 34 1.88 -15.39 -3.27
N VAL A 35 0.62 -15.00 -3.09
CA VAL A 35 0.05 -13.75 -3.58
C VAL A 35 -0.61 -13.01 -2.42
N TYR A 36 -0.40 -11.70 -2.37
CA TYR A 36 -1.06 -10.80 -1.42
C TYR A 36 -2.33 -10.28 -2.10
N GLU A 37 -3.45 -10.94 -1.83
CA GLU A 37 -4.76 -10.58 -2.39
C GLU A 37 -5.44 -9.50 -1.53
N ALA A 38 -6.00 -8.50 -2.19
CA ALA A 38 -6.83 -7.47 -1.58
C ALA A 38 -8.10 -7.27 -2.43
N LEU A 39 -9.25 -7.25 -1.77
CA LEU A 39 -10.56 -7.07 -2.39
C LEU A 39 -10.95 -5.60 -2.41
N LYS A 40 -12.02 -5.25 -3.15
CA LYS A 40 -12.56 -3.88 -3.21
C LYS A 40 -12.79 -3.33 -1.80
N GLU A 41 -13.34 -4.16 -0.91
CA GLU A 41 -13.65 -3.82 0.46
C GLU A 41 -12.41 -3.42 1.26
N ASP A 42 -11.27 -4.10 1.06
CA ASP A 42 -10.02 -3.77 1.76
C ASP A 42 -9.52 -2.37 1.37
N TYR A 43 -9.66 -2.00 0.10
CA TYR A 43 -9.35 -0.65 -0.36
C TYR A 43 -10.34 0.38 0.18
N ILE A 44 -11.63 0.06 0.25
CA ILE A 44 -12.63 0.94 0.88
C ILE A 44 -12.23 1.20 2.35
N ILE A 45 -11.85 0.17 3.09
CA ILE A 45 -11.41 0.28 4.49
C ILE A 45 -10.14 1.14 4.58
N MET A 46 -9.15 0.89 3.74
CA MET A 46 -7.93 1.71 3.69
C MET A 46 -8.26 3.19 3.41
N PHE A 47 -9.13 3.48 2.44
CA PHE A 47 -9.50 4.87 2.11
C PHE A 47 -10.27 5.55 3.25
N VAL A 48 -11.20 4.84 3.89
CA VAL A 48 -11.96 5.38 5.03
C VAL A 48 -11.06 5.65 6.25
N THR A 49 -10.06 4.80 6.48
CA THR A 49 -9.10 4.97 7.59
C THR A 49 -8.05 6.05 7.29
N LEU A 50 -7.67 6.26 6.03
CA LEU A 50 -6.81 7.38 5.59
C LEU A 50 -7.54 8.72 5.66
N ALA A 51 -8.80 8.76 5.23
CA ALA A 51 -9.57 9.97 5.08
C ALA A 51 -10.61 10.07 6.20
N ILE A 52 -10.32 10.86 7.24
CA ILE A 52 -11.34 11.39 8.16
C ILE A 52 -12.23 12.42 7.42
N MET A 53 -12.72 12.11 6.21
CA MET A 53 -13.48 13.01 5.35
C MET A 53 -14.54 12.21 4.56
N GLN A 54 -15.71 12.04 5.18
CA GLN A 54 -16.95 11.58 4.54
C GLN A 54 -17.35 12.41 3.30
N ARG A 55 -16.72 13.56 3.04
CA ARG A 55 -17.13 14.52 2.02
C ARG A 55 -16.82 14.10 0.57
N ASN A 56 -15.77 13.30 0.32
CA ASN A 56 -15.31 13.02 -1.06
C ASN A 56 -15.24 11.53 -1.45
N PHE A 57 -15.59 10.62 -0.54
CA PHE A 57 -15.50 9.18 -0.81
C PHE A 57 -16.43 8.72 -1.96
N GLN A 58 -17.60 9.35 -2.12
CA GLN A 58 -18.52 9.08 -3.23
C GLN A 58 -17.87 9.34 -4.61
N VAL A 59 -17.03 10.36 -4.72
CA VAL A 59 -16.31 10.67 -5.96
C VAL A 59 -15.20 9.65 -6.22
N LEU A 60 -14.52 9.19 -5.17
CA LEU A 60 -13.43 8.22 -5.28
C LEU A 60 -13.91 6.79 -5.53
N SER A 61 -15.06 6.40 -4.98
CA SER A 61 -15.62 5.05 -5.11
C SER A 61 -16.24 4.80 -6.48
N GLY A 62 -16.55 5.84 -7.27
CA GLY A 62 -17.26 5.74 -8.55
C GLY A 62 -18.72 5.23 -8.43
N ASP A 63 -19.18 4.95 -7.20
CA ASP A 63 -20.52 4.47 -6.91
C ASP A 63 -21.40 5.66 -6.49
N ASN A 64 -22.37 6.01 -7.35
CA ASN A 64 -23.35 7.09 -7.11
C ASN A 64 -24.41 6.72 -6.05
N ASN A 65 -24.35 5.52 -5.48
CA ASN A 65 -25.34 5.03 -4.54
C ASN A 65 -24.68 4.21 -3.43
N THR A 66 -24.84 4.67 -2.18
CA THR A 66 -24.83 3.85 -0.95
C THR A 66 -23.54 3.17 -0.47
N THR A 67 -22.33 3.46 -0.96
CA THR A 67 -21.12 2.98 -0.27
C THR A 67 -20.90 3.80 1.01
N THR A 68 -21.64 3.42 2.04
CA THR A 68 -21.52 3.97 3.39
C THR A 68 -20.25 3.41 3.98
N CYS A 69 -19.41 4.27 4.56
CA CYS A 69 -18.24 3.82 5.30
C CYS A 69 -18.66 2.72 6.28
N PRO A 70 -18.10 1.50 6.17
CA PRO A 70 -18.44 0.45 7.11
C PRO A 70 -18.09 0.92 8.53
N LYS A 71 -18.86 0.46 9.53
CA LYS A 71 -18.52 0.69 10.94
C LYS A 71 -17.22 -0.06 11.21
N LEU A 72 -16.11 0.65 11.15
CA LEU A 72 -14.78 0.10 11.34
C LEU A 72 -14.44 0.05 12.83
N PRO A 73 -13.71 -0.99 13.27
CA PRO A 73 -13.13 -0.99 14.61
C PRO A 73 -12.17 0.19 14.75
N VAL A 74 -12.03 0.71 15.97
CA VAL A 74 -11.14 1.84 16.29
C VAL A 74 -9.68 1.55 15.90
N SER A 75 -9.30 0.28 15.82
CA SER A 75 -7.96 -0.16 15.46
C SER A 75 -7.69 -0.25 13.96
N ALA A 76 -8.68 -0.04 13.09
CA ALA A 76 -8.48 -0.17 11.65
C ALA A 76 -7.51 0.90 11.14
N SER A 77 -6.46 0.47 10.43
CA SER A 77 -5.39 1.34 9.96
C SER A 77 -5.17 1.17 8.46
N PRO A 78 -4.74 2.22 7.74
CA PRO A 78 -4.30 2.09 6.35
C PRO A 78 -3.14 1.09 6.19
N LYS A 79 -2.38 0.86 7.25
CA LYS A 79 -1.24 -0.06 7.30
C LYS A 79 -1.66 -1.53 7.26
N ASP A 80 -2.94 -1.83 7.49
CA ASP A 80 -3.46 -3.20 7.56
C ASP A 80 -3.86 -3.74 6.17
N LEU A 81 -3.79 -2.93 5.12
CA LEU A 81 -4.00 -3.41 3.75
C LEU A 81 -3.02 -4.56 3.46
N ASN A 82 -3.51 -5.66 2.90
CA ASN A 82 -2.70 -6.81 2.49
C ASN A 82 -1.85 -6.48 1.25
N TYR A 83 -0.90 -5.56 1.42
CA TYR A 83 -0.08 -5.01 0.36
C TYR A 83 1.32 -5.66 0.41
N PRO A 84 1.90 -6.06 -0.73
CA PRO A 84 3.17 -6.80 -0.81
C PRO A 84 4.43 -5.92 -0.61
N SER A 85 4.32 -4.90 0.22
CA SER A 85 5.42 -4.07 0.73
C SER A 85 4.99 -3.39 2.03
N MET A 86 5.96 -3.05 2.87
CA MET A 86 5.72 -2.33 4.13
C MET A 86 6.30 -0.92 4.03
N ALA A 87 5.64 0.04 4.65
CA ALA A 87 6.13 1.42 4.76
C ALA A 87 5.90 1.95 6.17
N ALA A 88 6.84 2.74 6.66
CA ALA A 88 6.74 3.41 7.95
C ALA A 88 7.31 4.82 7.83
N GLU A 89 6.53 5.80 8.27
CA GLU A 89 7.05 7.14 8.54
C GLU A 89 7.73 7.11 9.91
N VAL A 90 8.98 7.55 9.95
CA VAL A 90 9.79 7.61 11.17
C VAL A 90 10.37 9.01 11.33
N SER A 91 10.45 9.49 12.57
CA SER A 91 11.16 10.74 12.84
C SER A 91 12.65 10.56 12.56
N PRO A 92 13.33 11.55 11.97
CA PRO A 92 14.77 11.51 11.80
C PRO A 92 15.44 11.31 13.16
N LYS A 93 16.41 10.39 13.23
CA LYS A 93 17.25 10.26 14.42
C LYS A 93 18.10 11.54 14.50
N SER A 94 17.89 12.35 15.53
CA SER A 94 18.80 13.45 15.84
C SER A 94 20.19 12.86 16.05
N LEU A 95 21.12 13.18 15.16
CA LEU A 95 22.54 12.95 15.39
C LEU A 95 22.99 14.02 16.38
N SER A 96 23.02 13.68 17.67
CA SER A 96 23.82 14.45 18.61
C SER A 96 25.28 14.27 18.20
N MET A 97 25.83 15.28 17.52
CA MET A 97 27.29 15.46 17.39
C MET A 97 27.86 15.97 18.72
#